data_AF-A0A0F8WY60-F1
#
_entry.id   AF-A0A0F8WY60-F1
#
_cell.length_a   1.000
_cell.length_b   1.000
_cell.length_c   1.000
_cell.angle_alpha   90.00
_cell.angle_beta   90.00
_cell.angle_gamma   90.00
#
_symmetry.space_group_name_H-M   'P 1'
#
loop_
_entity.id
_entity.type
_entity.pdbx_description
1 polymer ?
#
loop_
_entity_poly.entity_id
_entity_poly.type
_entity_poly.pdbx_seq_one_letter_code
_entity_poly.pdbx_strand_id
1 'polypeptide(L)' 'NVRTVEWLTVVDARVDPDCEALHEEQWPIDSIPNEPPLHPRCRCWLSPVVDGQPLTQPEKVKAIGIQTDPAEES' A
#
# COMPACT_ATOMS: atom_id res chain seq x y z
N ASN A 1 -1.11 -3.67 16.33
CA ASN A 1 -0.12 -2.57 16.24
C ASN A 1 0.57 -2.71 14.90
N VAL A 2 0.59 -1.66 14.07
CA VAL A 2 1.27 -1.67 12.76
C VAL A 2 2.75 -1.39 12.97
N ARG A 3 3.63 -2.16 12.31
CA ARG A 3 5.10 -2.00 12.42
C ARG A 3 5.80 -1.93 11.08
N THR A 4 5.17 -2.48 10.05
CA THR A 4 5.72 -2.53 8.70
C THR A 4 4.67 -2.05 7.70
N VAL A 5 5.16 -1.56 6.59
CA VAL A 5 4.39 -1.14 5.43
C VAL A 5 4.94 -1.84 4.20
N GLU A 6 4.07 -2.08 3.23
CA GLU A 6 4.41 -2.62 1.92
C GLU A 6 4.16 -1.56 0.85
N TRP A 7 5.11 -1.38 -0.06
CA TRP A 7 4.94 -0.53 -1.21
C TRP A 7 4.16 -1.24 -2.30
N LEU A 8 3.06 -0.62 -2.71
CA LEU A 8 2.21 -1.14 -3.75
C LEU A 8 2.11 -0.13 -4.88
N THR A 9 2.03 -0.64 -6.09
CA THR A 9 1.65 0.10 -7.27
C THR A 9 0.54 -0.65 -7.96
N VAL A 10 -0.26 0.05 -8.75
CA VAL A 10 -1.04 -0.62 -9.80
C VAL A 10 -0.10 -1.50 -10.63
N VAL A 11 -0.60 -2.62 -11.13
CA VAL A 11 0.15 -3.58 -11.94
C VAL A 11 -0.48 -3.61 -13.34
N ASP A 12 -0.28 -2.52 -14.08
CA ASP A 12 -0.74 -2.40 -15.46
C ASP A 12 0.41 -1.94 -16.38
N ALA A 13 0.17 -1.98 -17.69
CA ALA A 13 1.20 -1.67 -18.70
C ALA A 13 1.69 -0.21 -18.69
N ARG A 14 1.20 0.66 -17.80
CA ARG A 14 1.62 2.06 -17.66
C ARG A 14 2.56 2.28 -16.48
N VAL A 15 2.86 1.24 -15.72
CA VAL A 15 3.80 1.29 -14.60
C VAL A 15 5.21 1.40 -15.17
N ASP A 16 5.99 2.33 -14.65
CA ASP A 16 7.39 2.46 -15.03
C ASP A 16 8.27 1.44 -14.28
N PRO A 17 9.47 1.11 -14.80
CA PRO A 17 10.33 0.09 -14.21
C PRO A 17 10.75 0.36 -12.77
N ASP A 18 10.88 1.62 -12.35
CA ASP A 18 11.28 1.95 -10.98
C ASP A 18 10.14 1.68 -10.00
N CYS A 19 8.90 1.99 -10.39
CA CYS A 19 7.72 1.66 -9.58
C CYS A 19 7.47 0.15 -9.51
N GLU A 20 7.71 -0.58 -10.59
CA GLU A 20 7.62 -2.04 -10.64
C GLU A 20 8.68 -2.68 -9.73
N ALA A 21 9.90 -2.15 -9.72
CA ALA A 21 10.99 -2.63 -8.87
C ALA A 21 10.73 -2.46 -7.36
N LEU A 22 9.89 -1.49 -6.97
CA LEU A 22 9.48 -1.30 -5.58
C LEU A 22 8.21 -2.07 -5.21
N HIS A 23 7.53 -2.72 -6.16
CA HIS A 23 6.28 -3.42 -5.87
C HIS A 23 6.52 -4.58 -4.89
N GLU A 24 5.69 -4.64 -3.84
CA GLU A 24 5.75 -5.66 -2.77
C GLU A 24 6.96 -5.54 -1.83
N GLU A 25 7.80 -4.49 -1.98
CA GLU A 25 8.86 -4.20 -1.02
C GLU A 25 8.30 -3.78 0.34
N GLN A 26 8.88 -4.30 1.42
CA GLN A 26 8.44 -4.03 2.79
C GLN A 26 9.50 -3.34 3.62
N TRP A 27 9.07 -2.35 4.41
CA TRP A 27 9.94 -1.63 5.33
C TRP A 27 9.31 -1.44 6.70
N PRO A 28 10.13 -1.22 7.74
CA PRO A 28 9.63 -0.69 9.01
C PRO A 28 8.92 0.65 8.77
N ILE A 29 7.81 0.88 9.48
CA ILE A 29 7.01 2.11 9.33
C ILE A 29 7.81 3.38 9.65
N ASP A 30 8.85 3.26 10.48
CA ASP A 30 9.72 4.36 10.88
C ASP A 30 11.01 4.46 10.04
N SER A 31 11.15 3.65 8.98
CA SER A 31 12.40 3.56 8.19
C SER A 31 12.12 3.26 6.72
N ILE A 32 11.24 4.06 6.15
CA ILE A 32 10.81 3.96 4.77
C ILE A 32 11.81 4.74 3.89
N PRO A 33 12.44 4.10 2.88
CA PRO A 33 13.46 4.75 2.06
C PRO A 33 12.88 5.74 1.05
N ASN A 34 11.64 5.52 0.59
CA ASN A 34 10.95 6.34 -0.39
C ASN A 34 9.50 6.55 0.03
N GLU A 35 8.95 7.75 -0.18
CA GLU A 35 7.54 8.03 0.08
C GLU A 35 6.77 8.11 -1.25
N PRO A 36 5.55 7.55 -1.31
CA PRO A 36 4.71 7.70 -2.49
C PRO A 36 4.14 9.13 -2.57
N PRO A 37 3.91 9.67 -3.79
CA PRO A 37 4.20 9.02 -5.06
C PRO A 37 5.67 9.16 -5.47
N LEU A 38 6.27 8.09 -6.03
CA LEU A 38 7.65 8.12 -6.54
C LEU A 38 7.81 9.12 -7.69
N HIS A 39 6.79 9.21 -8.55
CA HIS A 39 6.76 10.09 -9.71
C HIS A 39 5.49 10.93 -9.76
N PRO A 40 5.49 12.07 -10.47
CA PRO A 40 4.27 12.80 -10.75
C PRO A 40 3.23 11.89 -11.41
N ARG A 41 2.04 11.79 -10.80
CA ARG A 41 0.92 10.92 -11.23
C ARG A 41 1.17 9.42 -11.10
N CYS A 42 2.21 9.00 -10.37
CA CYS A 42 2.35 7.59 -10.03
C CYS A 42 1.14 7.13 -9.21
N ARG A 43 0.72 5.89 -9.44
CA ARG A 43 -0.38 5.23 -8.72
C ARG A 43 0.20 4.21 -7.73
N CYS A 44 1.21 4.63 -6.98
CA CYS A 44 1.80 3.86 -5.88
C CYS A 44 1.32 4.39 -4.53
N TRP A 45 1.33 3.51 -3.52
CA TRP A 45 0.93 3.82 -2.15
C TRP A 45 1.65 2.88 -1.17
N LEU A 46 1.71 3.28 0.10
CA LEU A 46 2.16 2.41 1.19
C LEU A 46 0.94 1.79 1.86
N SER A 47 0.92 0.47 1.95
CA SER A 47 -0.12 -0.27 2.66
C SER A 47 0.42 -0.80 3.98
N PRO A 48 -0.24 -0.56 5.12
CA PRO A 48 0.16 -1.17 6.37
C PRO A 48 0.04 -2.70 6.28
N VAL A 49 1.02 -3.39 6.85
CA VAL A 49 1.00 -4.86 6.96
C VAL A 49 0.45 -5.25 8.32
N VAL A 50 -0.65 -5.99 8.32
CA VAL A 50 -1.32 -6.52 9.51
C VAL A 50 -1.43 -8.03 9.38
N ASP A 51 -1.01 -8.76 10.41
CA ASP A 51 -0.97 -10.23 10.42
C ASP A 51 -0.25 -10.83 9.19
N GLY A 52 0.81 -10.16 8.75
CA GLY A 52 1.62 -10.56 7.60
C GLY A 52 0.97 -10.33 6.24
N GLN A 53 -0.11 -9.54 6.17
CA GLN A 53 -0.81 -9.21 4.92
C GLN A 53 -0.95 -7.69 4.75
N PRO A 54 -0.65 -7.14 3.56
CA PRO A 54 -0.94 -5.75 3.26
C PRO A 54 -2.45 -5.50 3.21
N LEU A 55 -2.90 -4.36 3.74
CA LEU A 55 -4.28 -3.92 3.65
C LEU A 55 -4.56 -3.32 2.26
N THR A 56 -4.89 -4.18 1.30
CA THR A 56 -4.99 -3.79 -0.12
C THR A 56 -6.41 -3.61 -0.65
N GLN A 57 -7.43 -4.00 0.13
CA GLN A 57 -8.83 -3.90 -0.29
C GLN A 57 -9.77 -3.66 0.89
N PRO A 58 -10.84 -2.87 0.73
CA PRO A 58 -11.87 -2.68 1.76
C PRO A 58 -12.56 -4.00 2.16
N GLU A 59 -12.61 -5.00 1.27
CA GLU A 59 -13.25 -6.29 1.55
C GLU A 59 -12.43 -7.16 2.51
N LYS A 60 -11.09 -7.08 2.44
CA LYS A 60 -10.18 -7.79 3.36
C LYS A 60 -10.09 -7.14 4.74
N VAL A 61 -10.47 -5.87 4.88
CA VAL A 61 -10.53 -5.18 6.19
C VAL A 61 -11.54 -5.86 7.13
N LYS A 62 -12.65 -6.39 6.59
CA LYS A 62 -13.63 -7.15 7.38
C LYS A 62 -13.09 -8.49 7.91
N ALA A 63 -12.17 -9.13 7.18
CA ALA A 63 -11.61 -10.43 7.54
C ALA A 63 -10.62 -10.36 8.72
N ILE A 64 -10.04 -9.18 8.97
CA ILE A 64 -9.03 -8.93 10.02
C ILE A 64 -9.58 -8.13 11.22
N GLY A 65 -10.90 -7.89 11.26
CA GLY A 65 -11.56 -7.24 12.40
C GLY A 65 -11.32 -5.73 12.53
N ILE A 66 -10.85 -5.06 11.48
CA ILE A 66 -10.71 -3.59 11.46
C ILE A 66 -12.03 -2.99 10.95
N GLN A 67 -12.65 -2.11 11.73
CA GLN A 67 -13.83 -1.37 11.29
C GLN A 67 -13.36 -0.25 10.34
N THR A 68 -13.82 -0.28 9.10
CA THR A 68 -13.66 0.84 8.16
C THR A 68 -14.94 1.64 8.15
N ASP A 69 -14.83 2.94 8.42
CA ASP A 69 -15.92 3.88 8.16
C ASP A 69 -16.17 3.90 6.64
N PRO A 70 -17.44 3.95 6.20
CA PRO A 70 -17.75 3.97 4.78
C PRO A 70 -17.12 5.21 4.14
N ALA A 71 -16.34 4.99 3.07
CA ALA A 71 -15.89 6.07 2.22
C ALA A 71 -17.13 6.79 1.69
N GLU A 72 -17.29 8.07 2.03
CA GLU A 72 -18.29 8.97 1.45
C GLU A 72 -18.00 9.08 -0.06
N GLU A 73 -18.76 8.36 -0.88
CA GLU A 73 -18.87 8.63 -2.31
C GLU A 73 -19.59 9.99 -2.48
N SER A 74 -18.91 10.96 -3.12
CA SER A 74 -19.47 12.25 -3.55
C SER A 74 -19.79 12.25 -5.03
#